data_AF-A0A2H0MMH5-F1
#
_entry.id   AF-A0A2H0MMH5-F1
#
_cell.length_a   1.000
_cell.length_b   1.000
_cell.length_c   1.000
_cell.angle_alpha   90.00
_cell.angle_beta   90.00
_cell.angle_gamma   90.00
#
_symmetry.space_group_name_H-M   'P 1'
#
loop_
_entity.id
_entity.type
_entity.pdbx_description
1 polymer ?
#
loop_
_entity_poly.entity_id
_entity_poly.type
_entity_poly.pdbx_seq_one_letter_code
_entity_poly.pdbx_strand_id
1 'polypeptide(L)'
;MWTLAVLVLLTMGAAGRVSAAPGDLHPDARWIAEGQALLAREAVYLQKRIAGDLEGIYAFQHPEYRKRITFDEFRFYDGRVVFNFRELAREHISGAQPPSLEEVRRQGHRTDPLGFPAPVIYKWFPHNLFTLQKHFVESVSISADGKHAMVTLKLEGKEKLPPFLRFPILFDTTRKYADYWEKVNGRWYITLLADAARLSGNTVEYLIPNGNAAWQTLEWIEIDPRQLESEAPGQP
;
A
#
# COMPACT_ATOMS: atom_id res chain seq x y z
N MET A 1 9.73 66.74 29.64
CA MET A 1 9.09 65.84 30.62
C MET A 1 7.64 65.67 30.14
N TRP A 2 7.17 64.49 29.71
CA TRP A 2 6.95 63.24 30.51
C TRP A 2 6.05 63.57 31.72
N THR A 3 4.91 62.95 32.05
CA THR A 3 4.25 61.64 31.75
C THR A 3 2.74 61.77 32.08
N LEU A 4 1.76 60.97 31.65
CA LEU A 4 1.61 59.83 30.70
C LEU A 4 0.10 59.74 30.33
N ALA A 5 -0.31 58.95 29.32
CA ALA A 5 -1.68 58.45 29.16
C ALA A 5 -1.71 56.92 29.37
N VAL A 6 -2.72 56.38 30.06
CA VAL A 6 -2.92 54.93 30.23
C VAL A 6 -4.02 54.46 29.29
N LEU A 7 -3.62 53.83 28.18
CA LEU A 7 -4.52 53.09 27.28
C LEU A 7 -4.31 51.60 27.52
N VAL A 8 -5.34 50.90 28.01
CA VAL A 8 -5.30 49.45 28.19
C VAL A 8 -5.54 48.78 26.83
N LEU A 9 -4.48 48.28 26.19
CA LEU A 9 -4.60 47.37 25.05
C LEU A 9 -4.76 45.93 25.56
N LEU A 10 -5.90 45.29 25.25
CA LEU A 10 -5.93 43.83 25.14
C LEU A 10 -5.23 43.43 23.84
N THR A 11 -4.01 42.92 23.93
CA THR A 11 -3.41 42.16 22.83
C THR A 11 -3.87 40.71 22.92
N MET A 12 -4.93 40.36 22.17
CA MET A 12 -5.13 38.95 21.81
C MET A 12 -3.92 38.52 21.00
N GLY A 13 -3.12 37.62 21.56
CA GLY A 13 -1.98 37.04 20.87
C GLY A 13 -2.48 36.22 19.68
N ALA A 14 -2.47 36.83 18.50
CA ALA A 14 -2.50 36.09 17.24
C ALA A 14 -1.19 35.31 17.14
N ALA A 15 -1.16 34.13 17.78
CA ALA A 15 -0.17 33.11 17.53
C ALA A 15 -0.34 32.66 16.08
N GLY A 16 0.31 33.38 15.17
CA GLY A 16 0.36 33.02 13.77
C GLY A 16 0.86 31.59 13.69
N ARG A 17 0.04 30.70 13.11
CA ARG A 17 0.53 29.41 12.65
C ARG A 17 1.63 29.71 11.65
N VAL A 18 2.88 29.57 12.08
CA VAL A 18 3.99 29.31 11.17
C VAL A 18 3.67 27.98 10.53
N SER A 19 2.92 28.01 9.42
CA SER A 19 3.03 26.94 8.45
C SER A 19 4.48 26.95 8.04
N ALA A 20 5.23 25.93 8.45
CA ALA A 20 6.45 25.63 7.74
C ALA A 20 6.09 25.54 6.25
N ALA A 21 6.91 26.16 5.40
CA ALA A 21 6.95 25.73 4.01
C ALA A 21 7.32 24.23 3.97
N PRO A 22 7.01 23.49 2.90
CA PRO A 22 7.57 22.15 2.71
C PRO A 22 9.09 22.28 2.60
N GLY A 23 9.77 22.20 3.75
CA GLY A 23 11.17 22.55 3.88
C GLY A 23 12.03 21.31 3.90
N ASP A 24 12.93 21.21 2.92
CA ASP A 24 14.35 20.90 3.06
C ASP A 24 14.76 19.79 4.06
N LEU A 25 13.91 18.77 4.27
CA LEU A 25 14.25 17.53 4.95
C LEU A 25 15.11 16.67 4.01
N HIS A 26 16.34 17.13 3.75
CA HIS A 26 17.32 16.34 3.04
C HIS A 26 17.62 15.06 3.84
N PRO A 27 17.59 13.87 3.21
CA PRO A 27 17.89 12.63 3.89
C PRO A 27 19.35 12.61 4.35
N ASP A 28 19.54 12.57 5.67
CA ASP A 28 20.82 12.29 6.29
C ASP A 28 21.24 10.81 6.10
N ALA A 29 22.44 10.47 6.54
CA ALA A 29 22.98 9.11 6.41
C ALA A 29 22.13 8.02 7.08
N ARG A 30 21.34 8.35 8.11
CA ARG A 30 20.40 7.40 8.75
C ARG A 30 19.24 7.10 7.81
N TRP A 31 18.67 8.13 7.17
CA TRP A 31 17.54 7.92 6.25
C TRP A 31 17.96 7.19 4.98
N ILE A 32 19.16 7.45 4.45
CA ILE A 32 19.75 6.68 3.34
C ILE A 32 19.88 5.20 3.72
N ALA A 33 20.50 4.87 4.86
CA ALA A 33 20.65 3.48 5.30
C ALA A 33 19.31 2.77 5.55
N GLU A 34 18.32 3.48 6.10
CA GLU A 34 16.96 2.96 6.28
C GLU A 34 16.26 2.70 4.94
N GLY A 35 16.41 3.62 3.97
CA GLY A 35 15.89 3.46 2.61
C GLY A 35 16.52 2.28 1.86
N GLN A 36 17.82 2.04 2.03
CA GLN A 36 18.50 0.86 1.47
C GLN A 36 17.96 -0.44 2.08
N ALA A 37 17.79 -0.49 3.41
CA ALA A 37 17.22 -1.65 4.09
C ALA A 37 15.76 -1.92 3.70
N LEU A 38 14.97 -0.86 3.45
CA LEU A 38 13.62 -0.95 2.93
C LEU A 38 13.61 -1.45 1.48
N LEU A 39 14.45 -0.90 0.58
CA LEU A 39 14.51 -1.33 -0.82
C LEU A 39 14.96 -2.78 -0.99
N ALA A 40 15.97 -3.22 -0.24
CA ALA A 40 16.37 -4.63 -0.23
C ALA A 40 15.20 -5.55 0.18
N ARG A 41 14.33 -5.07 1.07
CA ARG A 41 13.16 -5.80 1.56
C ARG A 41 11.98 -5.75 0.59
N GLU A 42 11.77 -4.64 -0.09
CA GLU A 42 10.82 -4.48 -1.21
C GLU A 42 11.22 -5.38 -2.38
N ALA A 43 12.49 -5.42 -2.78
CA ALA A 43 12.96 -6.26 -3.88
C ALA A 43 12.61 -7.75 -3.68
N VAL A 44 12.80 -8.28 -2.46
CA VAL A 44 12.39 -9.65 -2.12
C VAL A 44 10.87 -9.81 -2.17
N TYR A 45 10.10 -8.86 -1.62
CA TYR A 45 8.64 -8.89 -1.64
C TYR A 45 8.08 -8.86 -3.08
N LEU A 46 8.65 -8.01 -3.93
CA LEU A 46 8.32 -7.88 -5.34
C LEU A 46 8.62 -9.17 -6.13
N GLN A 47 9.77 -9.82 -5.87
CA GLN A 47 10.06 -11.13 -6.45
C GLN A 47 9.02 -12.18 -6.05
N LYS A 48 8.54 -12.19 -4.78
CA LYS A 48 7.46 -13.10 -4.35
C LYS A 48 6.15 -12.82 -5.09
N ARG A 49 5.80 -11.55 -5.31
CA ARG A 49 4.64 -11.13 -6.13
C ARG A 49 4.74 -11.56 -7.58
N ILE A 50 5.91 -11.41 -8.20
CA ILE A 50 6.18 -11.82 -9.59
C ILE A 50 6.12 -13.35 -9.73
N ALA A 51 6.67 -14.10 -8.77
CA ALA A 51 6.66 -15.56 -8.76
C ALA A 51 5.28 -16.17 -8.41
N GLY A 52 4.31 -15.36 -7.95
CA GLY A 52 3.01 -15.86 -7.46
C GLY A 52 3.10 -16.62 -6.13
N ASP A 53 4.21 -16.50 -5.40
CA ASP A 53 4.44 -17.19 -4.12
C ASP A 53 3.60 -16.54 -3.01
N LEU A 54 2.33 -16.92 -2.92
CA LEU A 54 1.39 -16.35 -1.96
C LEU A 54 1.81 -16.56 -0.50
N GLU A 55 2.50 -17.65 -0.17
CA GLU A 55 2.98 -17.89 1.20
C GLU A 55 4.14 -16.93 1.52
N GLY A 56 5.07 -16.77 0.56
CA GLY A 56 6.12 -15.76 0.60
C GLY A 56 5.57 -14.35 0.75
N ILE A 57 4.54 -13.96 -0.02
CA ILE A 57 3.87 -12.65 0.08
C ILE A 57 3.18 -12.50 1.45
N TYR A 58 2.47 -13.53 1.92
CA TYR A 58 1.78 -13.52 3.20
C TYR A 58 2.75 -13.33 4.38
N ALA A 59 3.99 -13.83 4.31
CA ALA A 59 5.00 -13.64 5.34
C ALA A 59 5.45 -12.17 5.55
N PHE A 60 5.21 -11.28 4.58
CA PHE A 60 5.47 -9.84 4.72
C PHE A 60 4.30 -9.07 5.36
N GLN A 61 3.15 -9.70 5.53
CA GLN A 61 1.96 -9.05 6.08
C GLN A 61 2.14 -8.68 7.56
N HIS A 62 1.59 -7.51 7.92
CA HIS A 62 1.62 -6.98 9.27
C HIS A 62 1.18 -8.03 10.33
N PRO A 63 1.81 -8.10 11.51
CA PRO A 63 1.43 -9.07 12.55
C PRO A 63 -0.06 -9.02 12.92
N GLU A 64 -0.65 -7.83 13.07
CA GLU A 64 -2.10 -7.70 13.34
C GLU A 64 -2.96 -8.21 12.19
N TYR A 65 -2.54 -8.03 10.93
CA TYR A 65 -3.25 -8.58 9.78
C TYR A 65 -3.32 -10.11 9.87
N ARG A 66 -2.18 -10.75 10.17
CA ARG A 66 -2.04 -12.20 10.28
C ARG A 66 -2.73 -12.82 11.51
N LYS A 67 -3.17 -12.01 12.48
CA LYS A 67 -4.05 -12.46 13.57
C LYS A 67 -5.52 -12.61 13.14
N ARG A 68 -5.96 -11.85 12.13
CA ARG A 68 -7.37 -11.72 11.73
C ARG A 68 -7.69 -12.37 10.38
N ILE A 69 -6.72 -12.35 9.46
CA ILE A 69 -6.76 -13.01 8.16
C ILE A 69 -5.84 -14.22 8.24
N THR A 70 -6.34 -15.40 7.90
CA THR A 70 -5.52 -16.61 7.77
C THR A 70 -4.87 -16.72 6.39
N PHE A 71 -3.84 -17.56 6.26
CA PHE A 71 -3.26 -17.86 4.94
C PHE A 71 -4.29 -18.52 3.99
N ASP A 72 -5.21 -19.34 4.52
CA ASP A 72 -6.29 -19.94 3.72
C ASP A 72 -7.18 -18.87 3.06
N GLU A 73 -7.58 -17.85 3.83
CA GLU A 73 -8.36 -16.71 3.31
C GLU A 73 -7.53 -15.86 2.35
N PHE A 74 -6.28 -15.56 2.69
CA PHE A 74 -5.36 -14.81 1.82
C PHE A 74 -5.21 -15.49 0.44
N ARG A 75 -5.02 -16.82 0.44
CA ARG A 75 -4.89 -17.67 -0.75
C ARG A 75 -6.20 -17.75 -1.53
N PHE A 76 -7.34 -17.89 -0.85
CA PHE A 76 -8.67 -17.92 -1.47
C PHE A 76 -9.03 -16.60 -2.16
N TYR A 77 -8.55 -15.47 -1.66
CA TYR A 77 -8.73 -14.15 -2.27
C TYR A 77 -7.54 -13.70 -3.15
N ASP A 78 -6.74 -14.64 -3.67
CA ASP A 78 -5.65 -14.38 -4.63
C ASP A 78 -4.61 -13.35 -4.15
N GLY A 79 -4.36 -13.32 -2.84
CA GLY A 79 -3.48 -12.37 -2.17
C GLY A 79 -4.04 -10.95 -1.98
N ARG A 80 -5.33 -10.72 -2.32
CA ARG A 80 -6.02 -9.44 -2.12
C ARG A 80 -7.26 -9.58 -1.23
N VAL A 81 -7.04 -9.70 0.07
CA VAL A 81 -8.10 -9.55 1.08
C VAL A 81 -7.76 -8.42 2.03
N VAL A 82 -8.73 -7.53 2.29
CA VAL A 82 -8.60 -6.42 3.24
C VAL A 82 -8.82 -6.91 4.66
N PHE A 83 -8.13 -6.29 5.63
CA PHE A 83 -8.12 -6.70 7.04
C PHE A 83 -9.51 -6.86 7.67
N ASN A 84 -10.50 -6.07 7.24
CA ASN A 84 -11.87 -6.05 7.77
C ASN A 84 -12.93 -6.53 6.75
N PHE A 85 -12.56 -7.42 5.81
CA PHE A 85 -13.44 -7.82 4.70
C PHE A 85 -14.77 -8.45 5.15
N ARG A 86 -14.80 -9.08 6.34
CA ARG A 86 -15.99 -9.74 6.89
C ARG A 86 -17.00 -8.74 7.43
N GLU A 87 -16.51 -7.64 8.00
CA GLU A 87 -17.31 -6.50 8.43
C GLU A 87 -17.84 -5.74 7.21
N LEU A 88 -16.97 -5.43 6.25
CA LEU A 88 -17.32 -4.77 4.99
C LEU A 88 -18.43 -5.47 4.20
N ALA A 89 -18.36 -6.80 4.09
CA ALA A 89 -19.36 -7.57 3.34
C ALA A 89 -20.76 -7.52 3.97
N ARG A 90 -20.90 -7.19 5.26
CA ARG A 90 -22.21 -6.97 5.91
C ARG A 90 -22.86 -5.65 5.49
N GLU A 91 -22.09 -4.69 4.98
CA GLU A 91 -22.60 -3.41 4.45
C GLU A 91 -23.08 -3.52 2.99
N HIS A 92 -22.82 -4.63 2.30
CA HIS A 92 -23.22 -4.80 0.90
C HIS A 92 -24.71 -5.10 0.75
N ILE A 93 -25.39 -4.27 -0.05
CA ILE A 93 -26.84 -4.33 -0.34
C ILE A 93 -27.28 -5.69 -0.92
N SER A 94 -26.38 -6.45 -1.56
CA SER A 94 -26.67 -7.78 -2.09
C SER A 94 -26.90 -8.86 -1.02
N GLY A 95 -26.59 -8.60 0.26
CA GLY A 95 -26.73 -9.55 1.36
C GLY A 95 -25.79 -10.76 1.30
N ALA A 96 -24.99 -10.89 0.25
CA ALA A 96 -24.08 -12.00 0.01
C ALA A 96 -22.95 -12.00 1.06
N GLN A 97 -23.06 -12.89 2.04
CA GLN A 97 -22.02 -13.06 3.06
C GLN A 97 -20.75 -13.66 2.45
N PRO A 98 -19.55 -13.27 2.93
CA PRO A 98 -18.31 -13.90 2.53
C PRO A 98 -18.24 -15.31 3.14
N PRO A 99 -17.70 -16.32 2.43
CA PRO A 99 -17.64 -17.68 2.94
C PRO A 99 -16.92 -17.76 4.29
N SER A 100 -17.40 -18.65 5.15
CA SER A 100 -16.75 -18.96 6.43
C SER A 100 -15.35 -19.56 6.21
N LEU A 101 -14.52 -19.52 7.25
CA LEU A 101 -13.18 -20.11 7.18
C LEU A 101 -13.21 -21.63 6.92
N GLU A 102 -14.24 -22.33 7.40
CA GLU A 102 -14.44 -23.76 7.13
C GLU A 102 -14.78 -24.01 5.66
N GLU A 103 -15.64 -23.18 5.05
CA GLU A 103 -15.97 -23.28 3.62
C GLU A 103 -14.76 -22.95 2.74
N VAL A 104 -13.99 -21.92 3.09
CA VAL A 104 -12.72 -21.54 2.44
C VAL A 104 -11.73 -22.70 2.46
N ARG A 105 -11.57 -23.37 3.61
CA ARG A 105 -10.70 -24.56 3.74
C ARG A 105 -11.20 -25.76 2.96
N ARG A 106 -12.52 -26.01 2.98
CA ARG A 106 -13.17 -27.11 2.25
C ARG A 106 -13.07 -26.95 0.74
N GLN A 107 -13.28 -25.74 0.22
CA GLN A 107 -13.16 -25.44 -1.21
C GLN A 107 -11.69 -25.37 -1.65
N GLY A 108 -10.83 -24.82 -0.79
CA GLY A 108 -9.39 -24.65 -1.03
C GLY A 108 -9.05 -23.58 -2.07
N HIS A 109 -9.94 -23.24 -3.01
CA HIS A 109 -9.75 -22.21 -4.02
C HIS A 109 -11.12 -21.67 -4.46
N ARG A 110 -11.14 -20.51 -5.12
CA ARG A 110 -12.37 -19.97 -5.71
C ARG A 110 -12.74 -20.73 -6.98
N THR A 111 -14.03 -20.89 -7.23
CA THR A 111 -14.53 -21.32 -8.53
C THR A 111 -14.81 -20.12 -9.43
N ASP A 112 -14.74 -20.34 -10.75
CA ASP A 112 -15.26 -19.43 -11.75
C ASP A 112 -16.83 -19.49 -11.80
N PRO A 113 -17.50 -18.64 -12.61
CA PRO A 113 -18.95 -18.66 -12.74
C PRO A 113 -19.54 -19.95 -13.34
N LEU A 114 -18.71 -20.85 -13.88
CA LEU A 114 -19.10 -22.15 -14.44
C LEU A 114 -18.83 -23.30 -13.46
N GLY A 115 -18.27 -23.00 -12.28
CA GLY A 115 -17.96 -23.98 -11.23
C GLY A 115 -16.56 -24.60 -11.32
N PHE A 116 -15.72 -24.20 -12.28
CA PHE A 116 -14.36 -24.74 -12.41
C PHE A 116 -13.39 -24.08 -11.43
N PRO A 117 -12.35 -24.80 -10.96
CA PRO A 117 -11.25 -24.23 -10.21
C PRO A 117 -10.62 -23.01 -10.90
N ALA A 118 -10.70 -21.83 -10.28
CA ALA A 118 -9.97 -20.66 -10.75
C ALA A 118 -8.48 -20.81 -10.37
N PRO A 119 -7.54 -20.48 -11.28
CA PRO A 119 -6.12 -20.53 -10.96
C PRO A 119 -5.78 -19.44 -9.93
N VAL A 120 -5.11 -19.86 -8.85
CA VAL A 120 -4.64 -18.96 -7.79
C VAL A 120 -3.43 -18.18 -8.32
N ILE A 121 -3.64 -16.91 -8.68
CA ILE A 121 -2.63 -16.03 -9.27
C ILE A 121 -2.64 -14.70 -8.52
N TYR A 122 -1.48 -14.24 -8.04
CA TYR A 122 -1.37 -12.95 -7.36
C TYR A 122 -1.92 -11.80 -8.22
N LYS A 123 -2.85 -11.01 -7.66
CA LYS A 123 -3.50 -9.90 -8.37
C LYS A 123 -2.83 -8.56 -8.08
N TRP A 124 -2.12 -8.03 -9.09
CA TRP A 124 -1.59 -6.65 -9.07
C TRP A 124 -2.68 -5.59 -8.91
N PHE A 125 -3.84 -5.80 -9.54
CA PHE A 125 -5.01 -4.91 -9.52
C PHE A 125 -6.29 -5.73 -9.29
N PRO A 126 -7.43 -5.10 -8.90
CA PRO A 126 -8.70 -5.82 -8.68
C PRO A 126 -9.15 -6.69 -9.86
N HIS A 127 -8.85 -6.23 -11.09
CA HIS A 127 -9.05 -6.98 -12.32
C HIS A 127 -7.74 -7.66 -12.76
N ASN A 128 -7.75 -8.99 -12.89
CA ASN A 128 -6.59 -9.78 -13.30
C ASN A 128 -6.41 -9.76 -14.83
N LEU A 129 -6.23 -8.57 -15.39
CA LEU A 129 -6.09 -8.32 -16.82
C LEU A 129 -4.74 -7.67 -17.20
N PHE A 130 -3.94 -7.31 -16.19
CA PHE A 130 -2.61 -6.74 -16.35
C PHE A 130 -1.53 -7.82 -16.17
N THR A 131 -0.64 -7.93 -17.15
CA THR A 131 0.56 -8.77 -17.12
C THR A 131 1.78 -7.87 -17.01
N LEU A 132 2.48 -7.92 -15.87
CA LEU A 132 3.72 -7.19 -15.65
C LEU A 132 4.80 -7.62 -16.65
N GLN A 133 5.56 -6.66 -17.18
CA GLN A 133 6.74 -6.91 -18.01
C GLN A 133 8.00 -6.27 -17.42
N LYS A 134 7.90 -5.06 -16.85
CA LYS A 134 9.01 -4.35 -16.19
C LYS A 134 8.50 -3.61 -14.96
N HIS A 135 9.38 -3.35 -14.02
CA HIS A 135 9.11 -2.55 -12.84
C HIS A 135 10.30 -1.63 -12.58
N PHE A 136 10.05 -0.46 -12.01
CA PHE A 136 11.06 0.50 -11.57
C PHE A 136 10.64 1.09 -10.23
N VAL A 137 11.59 1.36 -9.34
CA VAL A 137 11.33 2.22 -8.17
C VAL A 137 11.32 3.66 -8.66
N GLU A 138 10.22 4.37 -8.43
CA GLU A 138 10.07 5.78 -8.77
C GLU A 138 10.43 6.69 -7.59
N SER A 139 10.03 6.34 -6.37
CA SER A 139 10.42 7.05 -5.16
C SER A 139 10.40 6.15 -3.92
N VAL A 140 11.18 6.54 -2.91
CA VAL A 140 11.12 6.00 -1.55
C VAL A 140 10.87 7.15 -0.59
N SER A 141 9.84 7.04 0.23
CA SER A 141 9.49 8.04 1.24
C SER A 141 9.43 7.37 2.60
N ILE A 142 10.06 7.95 3.62
CA ILE A 142 10.02 7.46 5.00
C ILE A 142 9.47 8.58 5.89
N SER A 143 8.56 8.26 6.82
CA SER A 143 8.02 9.26 7.74
C SER A 143 9.10 9.79 8.67
N ALA A 144 9.00 11.06 9.08
CA ALA A 144 9.98 11.67 10.00
C ALA A 144 10.11 10.94 11.35
N ASP A 145 9.07 10.20 11.78
CA ASP A 145 9.12 9.34 12.99
C ASP A 145 9.79 7.97 12.75
N GLY A 146 10.12 7.63 11.50
CA GLY A 146 10.79 6.41 11.09
C GLY A 146 9.97 5.13 11.24
N LYS A 147 8.64 5.24 11.39
CA LYS A 147 7.75 4.09 11.57
C LYS A 147 6.98 3.69 10.31
N HIS A 148 6.80 4.61 9.38
CA HIS A 148 6.03 4.39 8.16
C HIS A 148 6.92 4.66 6.95
N ALA A 149 6.66 3.95 5.86
CA ALA A 149 7.31 4.21 4.58
C ALA A 149 6.37 3.90 3.42
N MET A 150 6.67 4.50 2.27
CA MET A 150 5.98 4.28 1.02
C MET A 150 7.04 4.07 -0.06
N VAL A 151 6.91 2.99 -0.83
CA VAL A 151 7.72 2.76 -2.03
C VAL A 151 6.81 2.87 -3.24
N THR A 152 7.07 3.87 -4.08
CA THR A 152 6.33 4.05 -5.33
C THR A 152 7.02 3.26 -6.42
N LEU A 153 6.28 2.33 -7.03
CA LEU A 153 6.70 1.53 -8.17
C LEU A 153 6.02 2.02 -9.45
N LYS A 154 6.79 2.13 -10.53
CA LYS A 154 6.29 2.27 -11.89
C LYS A 154 6.25 0.88 -12.53
N LEU A 155 5.05 0.36 -12.77
CA LEU A 155 4.82 -0.95 -13.37
C LEU A 155 4.49 -0.78 -14.86
N GLU A 156 5.30 -1.36 -15.73
CA GLU A 156 5.07 -1.41 -17.18
C GLU A 156 4.66 -2.83 -17.58
N GLY A 157 3.64 -2.96 -18.42
CA GLY A 157 3.11 -4.26 -18.80
C GLY A 157 2.01 -4.17 -19.84
N LYS A 158 1.37 -5.32 -20.10
CA LYS A 158 0.26 -5.41 -21.05
C LYS A 158 -1.07 -5.56 -20.32
N GLU A 159 -2.04 -4.75 -20.72
CA GLU A 159 -3.41 -4.85 -20.22
C GLU A 159 -4.33 -5.40 -21.31
N LYS A 160 -5.15 -6.37 -20.93
CA LYS A 160 -6.18 -6.98 -21.78
C LYS A 160 -7.51 -6.30 -21.50
N LEU A 161 -8.25 -5.88 -22.52
CA LEU A 161 -9.62 -5.42 -22.28
C LEU A 161 -10.53 -6.57 -21.82
N PRO A 162 -11.56 -6.30 -21.00
CA PRO A 162 -12.46 -7.32 -20.48
C PRO A 162 -13.14 -8.18 -21.57
N PRO A 163 -13.47 -9.45 -21.27
CA PRO A 163 -13.92 -10.43 -22.27
C PRO A 163 -15.31 -10.16 -22.87
N PHE A 164 -16.01 -9.09 -22.46
CA PHE A 164 -17.29 -8.69 -23.08
C PHE A 164 -17.13 -7.98 -24.43
N LEU A 165 -15.89 -7.64 -24.84
CA LEU A 165 -15.60 -7.16 -26.19
C LEU A 165 -15.44 -8.33 -27.17
N ARG A 166 -15.90 -8.15 -28.41
CA ARG A 166 -15.90 -9.20 -29.45
C ARG A 166 -14.52 -9.72 -29.87
N PHE A 167 -13.44 -9.00 -29.52
CA PHE A 167 -12.07 -9.35 -29.87
C PHE A 167 -11.13 -9.07 -28.69
N PRO A 168 -10.11 -9.92 -28.45
CA PRO A 168 -9.12 -9.68 -27.39
C PRO A 168 -8.18 -8.56 -27.80
N ILE A 169 -8.36 -7.38 -27.20
CA ILE A 169 -7.45 -6.24 -27.36
C ILE A 169 -6.42 -6.28 -26.23
N LEU A 170 -5.14 -6.23 -26.60
CA LEU A 170 -3.99 -6.10 -25.71
C LEU A 170 -3.28 -4.79 -26.04
N PHE A 171 -2.95 -3.99 -25.03
CA PHE A 171 -2.20 -2.75 -25.19
C PHE A 171 -1.13 -2.62 -24.11
N ASP A 172 -0.02 -1.98 -24.46
CA ASP A 172 1.03 -1.63 -23.51
C ASP A 172 0.53 -0.49 -22.60
N THR A 173 0.74 -0.63 -21.30
CA THR A 173 0.30 0.33 -20.29
C THR A 173 1.35 0.53 -19.20
N THR A 174 1.30 1.68 -18.54
CA THR A 174 2.12 2.02 -17.39
C THR A 174 1.20 2.42 -16.25
N ARG A 175 1.36 1.78 -15.09
CA ARG A 175 0.60 2.08 -13.87
C ARG A 175 1.56 2.39 -12.73
N LYS A 176 1.27 3.45 -11.97
CA LYS A 176 1.92 3.69 -10.67
C LYS A 176 1.28 2.78 -9.62
N TYR A 177 2.08 2.26 -8.70
CA TYR A 177 1.63 1.39 -7.62
C TYR A 177 2.44 1.72 -6.37
N ALA A 178 1.77 2.00 -5.25
CA ALA A 178 2.43 2.30 -3.99
C ALA A 178 2.33 1.10 -3.04
N ASP A 179 3.46 0.63 -2.54
CA ASP A 179 3.53 -0.29 -1.40
C ASP A 179 3.77 0.49 -0.12
N TYR A 180 2.89 0.29 0.85
CA TYR A 180 2.92 0.97 2.15
C TYR A 180 3.49 0.03 3.22
N TRP A 181 4.43 0.54 4.01
CA TRP A 181 5.22 -0.22 4.95
C TRP A 181 5.16 0.38 6.37
N GLU A 182 5.11 -0.47 7.39
CA GLU A 182 5.16 -0.09 8.81
C GLU A 182 6.25 -0.89 9.53
N LYS A 183 7.00 -0.21 10.41
CA LYS A 183 8.15 -0.76 11.12
C LYS A 183 7.75 -1.26 12.50
N VAL A 184 7.50 -2.57 12.61
CA VAL A 184 7.15 -3.24 13.88
C VAL A 184 8.38 -3.87 14.48
N ASN A 185 8.73 -3.52 15.71
CA ASN A 185 9.90 -4.05 16.45
C ASN A 185 11.20 -4.01 15.62
N GLY A 186 11.41 -2.92 14.88
CA GLY A 186 12.61 -2.74 14.05
C GLY A 186 12.53 -3.34 12.64
N ARG A 187 11.45 -4.05 12.27
CA ARG A 187 11.31 -4.72 10.96
C ARG A 187 10.12 -4.18 10.18
N TRP A 188 10.34 -3.88 8.89
CA TRP A 188 9.29 -3.44 7.98
C TRP A 188 8.31 -4.56 7.62
N TYR A 189 7.01 -4.27 7.61
CA TYR A 189 5.93 -5.13 7.16
C TYR A 189 5.00 -4.36 6.22
N ILE A 190 4.41 -5.04 5.23
CA ILE A 190 3.41 -4.43 4.37
C ILE A 190 2.14 -4.16 5.17
N THR A 191 1.63 -2.94 5.04
CA THR A 191 0.41 -2.47 5.68
C THR A 191 -0.82 -2.73 4.81
N LEU A 192 -1.23 -3.99 4.70
CA LEU A 192 -2.59 -4.34 4.26
C LEU A 192 -3.64 -4.23 5.40
N LEU A 193 -3.26 -3.58 6.50
CA LEU A 193 -4.20 -3.10 7.50
C LEU A 193 -5.07 -2.04 6.85
N ALA A 194 -6.33 -2.33 6.53
CA ALA A 194 -7.30 -1.32 6.13
C ALA A 194 -8.56 -1.49 6.98
N ASP A 195 -9.04 -0.41 7.60
CA ASP A 195 -10.47 -0.25 7.78
C ASP A 195 -11.05 0.43 6.53
N ALA A 196 -12.37 0.35 6.44
CA ALA A 196 -13.15 0.87 5.34
C ALA A 196 -13.19 2.41 5.36
N ALA A 197 -12.20 3.06 4.75
CA ALA A 197 -12.30 4.47 4.39
C ALA A 197 -13.19 4.60 3.13
N ARG A 198 -14.46 4.99 3.31
CA ARG A 198 -15.35 5.34 2.19
C ARG A 198 -14.91 6.66 1.57
N LEU A 199 -14.05 6.61 0.56
CA LEU A 199 -13.80 7.73 -0.34
C LEU A 199 -14.85 7.73 -1.46
N SER A 200 -15.51 8.87 -1.61
CA SER A 200 -16.63 9.18 -2.53
C SER A 200 -16.71 8.36 -3.83
N GLY A 201 -17.75 7.52 -3.94
CA GLY A 201 -18.34 7.07 -5.22
C GLY A 201 -17.56 6.07 -6.06
N ASN A 202 -16.23 6.01 -5.96
CA ASN A 202 -15.38 5.07 -6.69
C ASN A 202 -14.55 4.23 -5.72
N THR A 203 -14.65 2.90 -5.86
CA THR A 203 -13.88 1.92 -5.10
C THR A 203 -12.38 2.13 -5.34
N VAL A 204 -11.61 2.35 -4.28
CA VAL A 204 -10.17 2.59 -4.39
C VAL A 204 -9.45 1.32 -4.88
N GLU A 205 -8.73 1.42 -5.99
CA GLU A 205 -8.07 0.28 -6.65
C GLU A 205 -6.82 -0.25 -5.90
N TYR A 206 -6.33 0.53 -4.93
CA TYR A 206 -5.10 0.28 -4.17
C TYR A 206 -5.43 -0.16 -2.74
N LEU A 207 -4.57 -1.00 -2.17
CA LEU A 207 -4.65 -1.38 -0.77
C LEU A 207 -4.01 -0.25 0.05
N ILE A 208 -4.79 0.75 0.41
CA ILE A 208 -4.34 1.86 1.25
C ILE A 208 -4.35 1.42 2.73
N PRO A 209 -3.32 1.74 3.52
CA PRO A 209 -3.30 1.49 4.95
C PRO A 209 -4.41 2.24 5.70
N ASN A 210 -4.74 1.71 6.88
CA ASN A 210 -5.82 2.19 7.72
C ASN A 210 -5.50 3.60 8.24
N GLY A 211 -6.54 4.43 8.37
CA GLY A 211 -6.37 5.82 8.76
C GLY A 211 -5.62 6.63 7.70
N ASN A 212 -6.07 6.59 6.43
CA ASN A 212 -5.55 7.45 5.34
C ASN A 212 -5.35 8.92 5.77
N ALA A 213 -6.23 9.46 6.64
CA ALA A 213 -6.06 10.78 7.25
C ALA A 213 -4.74 10.93 8.05
N ALA A 214 -4.31 9.92 8.80
CA ALA A 214 -3.02 9.92 9.49
C ALA A 214 -1.85 9.93 8.50
N TRP A 215 -1.90 9.11 7.45
CA TRP A 215 -0.85 9.06 6.41
C TRP A 215 -0.74 10.37 5.61
N GLN A 216 -1.85 11.07 5.39
CA GLN A 216 -1.88 12.42 4.81
C GLN A 216 -1.28 13.50 5.73
N THR A 217 -1.22 13.26 7.04
CA THR A 217 -0.60 14.17 8.02
C THR A 217 0.84 13.80 8.39
N LEU A 218 1.40 12.72 7.84
CA LEU A 218 2.80 12.38 8.04
C LEU A 218 3.70 13.33 7.24
N GLU A 219 4.71 13.88 7.90
CA GLU A 219 5.84 14.53 7.23
C GLU A 219 6.74 13.45 6.63
N TRP A 220 6.95 13.53 5.31
CA TRP A 220 7.71 12.56 4.53
C TRP A 220 9.09 13.08 4.19
N ILE A 221 10.10 12.24 4.43
CA ILE A 221 11.46 12.41 3.95
C ILE A 221 11.54 11.62 2.64
N GLU A 222 11.56 12.34 1.52
CA GLU A 222 11.75 11.74 0.20
C GLU A 222 13.22 11.45 -0.05
N ILE A 223 13.49 10.26 -0.59
CA ILE A 223 14.83 9.80 -0.95
C ILE A 223 14.82 9.46 -2.44
N ASP A 224 15.73 10.04 -3.20
CA ASP A 224 15.94 9.68 -4.61
C ASP A 224 16.46 8.23 -4.64
N PRO A 225 15.81 7.29 -5.35
CA PRO A 225 16.29 5.91 -5.48
C PRO A 225 17.78 5.80 -5.90
N ARG A 226 18.30 6.76 -6.68
CA ARG A 226 19.71 6.82 -7.08
C ARG A 226 20.68 7.04 -5.91
N GLN A 227 20.22 7.65 -4.82
CA GLN A 227 20.99 7.79 -3.57
C GLN A 227 21.06 6.48 -2.79
N LEU A 228 20.16 5.52 -3.07
CA LEU A 228 20.09 4.21 -2.45
C LEU A 228 20.84 3.14 -3.27
N GLU A 229 20.95 3.33 -4.59
CA GLU A 229 21.69 2.46 -5.52
C GLU A 229 23.22 2.43 -5.30
N SER A 230 23.78 3.39 -4.57
CA SER A 230 25.24 3.60 -4.46
C SER A 230 26.03 2.53 -3.70
N GLU A 231 25.38 1.61 -2.96
CA GLU A 231 26.05 0.51 -2.23
C GLU A 231 25.35 -0.87 -2.33
N ALA A 232 24.45 -1.06 -3.31
CA ALA A 232 23.76 -2.35 -3.53
C ALA A 232 24.26 -3.07 -4.81
N PRO A 233 24.75 -4.32 -4.74
CA PRO A 233 25.35 -4.98 -5.89
C PRO A 233 24.30 -5.61 -6.84
N GLY A 234 24.34 -5.21 -8.11
CA GLY A 234 23.95 -6.03 -9.26
C GLY A 234 22.45 -6.17 -9.55
N GLN A 235 21.95 -5.34 -10.46
CA GLN A 235 20.87 -5.75 -11.37
C GLN A 235 21.45 -6.72 -12.44
N PRO A 236 20.75 -7.81 -12.78
CA PRO A 236 20.97 -8.56 -14.02
C PRO A 236 20.32 -7.88 -15.24
#